data_AF-A0A9R1P1B7-F1
#
_entry.id   AF-A0A9R1P1B7-F1
#
_cell.length_a   1.000
_cell.length_b   1.000
_cell.length_c   1.000
_cell.angle_alpha   90.00
_cell.angle_beta   90.00
_cell.angle_gamma   90.00
#
_symmetry.space_group_name_H-M   'P 1'
#
loop_
_entity.id
_entity.type
_entity.pdbx_description
1 polymer ?
#
loop_
_entity_poly.entity_id
_entity_poly.type
_entity_poly.pdbx_seq_one_letter_code
_entity_poly.pdbx_strand_id
1 'polypeptide(L)'
;MAPAIAAKPLLSDLVAQSKQVPSSHIRAVGDRPDLANVDHESGAGIPLIDLKQLDGPGRRRVVEAIGAACENDGFFMVTNHGIPEAVVEGMLRVAREFFHLPESERLKCYSDDPKKAIRLSTSFNVRTEKVSNWRDFLRLHCYPLESFVDQWPSNPPAFREVVGTYSTEARALALRLLEAISESLGLERGHMVKAMGRHAQHMAVNYYPPCPQPELTYGLPGHKDPNAVTLLLQDGVSGLQVRRDGRWVAVSPVPGALVINIGDQLQGSEQRSIQERAPPGDREQREREDLGADVLLPVPGRGGRAGGGAGGRRPPSGLSALHLPGVLRGVLEHGPRVRQLPRPLPTDRMMDCPSGWLWATKSHGPQMLLATDDVSP
;
A
#
# COMPACT_ATOMS: atom_id res chain seq x y z
N MET A 1 -34.70 -4.60 15.08
CA MET A 1 -33.95 -5.18 13.94
C MET A 1 -33.24 -4.03 13.24
N ALA A 2 -31.92 -4.05 13.16
CA ALA A 2 -31.21 -3.12 12.28
C ALA A 2 -31.60 -3.45 10.83
N PRO A 3 -31.81 -2.46 9.95
CA PRO A 3 -32.12 -2.74 8.56
C PRO A 3 -30.96 -3.54 7.95
N ALA A 4 -31.27 -4.66 7.31
CA ALA A 4 -30.31 -5.36 6.48
C ALA A 4 -29.87 -4.36 5.39
N ILE A 5 -28.62 -3.89 5.49
CA ILE A 5 -28.01 -3.13 4.41
C ILE A 5 -28.03 -4.08 3.22
N ALA A 6 -28.84 -3.78 2.21
CA ALA A 6 -28.83 -4.52 0.95
C ALA A 6 -27.39 -4.49 0.45
N ALA A 7 -26.70 -5.64 0.50
CA ALA A 7 -25.35 -5.75 -0.03
C ALA A 7 -25.40 -5.28 -1.48
N LYS A 8 -24.57 -4.29 -1.84
CA LYS A 8 -24.37 -3.99 -3.24
C LYS A 8 -23.82 -5.27 -3.88
N PRO A 9 -24.41 -5.75 -4.99
CA PRO A 9 -23.88 -6.93 -5.67
C PRO A 9 -22.43 -6.68 -6.06
N LEU A 10 -21.61 -7.73 -5.97
CA LEU A 10 -20.20 -7.65 -6.37
C LEU A 10 -20.12 -7.35 -7.87
N LEU A 11 -19.04 -6.69 -8.31
CA LEU A 11 -18.88 -6.34 -9.72
C LEU A 11 -18.90 -7.59 -10.61
N SER A 12 -18.20 -8.64 -10.18
CA SER A 12 -18.13 -9.93 -10.86
C SER A 12 -19.51 -10.57 -11.10
N ASP A 13 -20.48 -10.35 -10.22
CA ASP A 13 -21.85 -10.84 -10.36
C ASP A 13 -22.73 -9.90 -11.21
N LEU A 14 -22.46 -8.60 -11.16
CA LEU A 14 -23.12 -7.59 -12.01
C LEU A 14 -22.75 -7.75 -13.50
N VAL A 15 -21.47 -7.94 -13.79
CA VAL A 15 -20.95 -7.97 -15.17
C VAL A 15 -21.30 -9.23 -15.93
N ALA A 16 -21.59 -10.33 -15.25
CA ALA A 16 -22.08 -11.57 -15.89
C ALA A 16 -23.38 -11.35 -16.70
N GLN A 17 -24.11 -10.25 -16.45
CA GLN A 17 -25.42 -9.97 -17.02
C GLN A 17 -25.42 -8.74 -17.96
N SER A 18 -24.31 -8.02 -18.09
CA SER A 18 -24.26 -6.73 -18.81
C SER A 18 -23.27 -6.73 -19.97
N LYS A 19 -23.68 -6.14 -21.10
CA LYS A 19 -22.82 -5.87 -22.27
C LYS A 19 -22.19 -4.48 -22.28
N GLN A 20 -22.52 -3.65 -21.29
CA GLN A 20 -22.05 -2.27 -21.18
C GLN A 20 -21.56 -1.98 -19.76
N VAL A 21 -20.61 -1.06 -19.66
CA VAL A 21 -20.13 -0.55 -18.37
C VAL A 21 -21.25 0.30 -17.74
N PRO A 22 -21.68 0.03 -16.49
CA PRO A 22 -22.70 0.85 -15.82
C PRO A 22 -22.23 2.29 -15.65
N SER A 23 -23.16 3.25 -15.69
CA SER A 23 -22.84 4.68 -15.56
C SER A 23 -22.04 5.02 -14.31
N SER A 24 -22.24 4.28 -13.21
CA SER A 24 -21.47 4.44 -11.97
C SER A 24 -19.98 4.10 -12.08
N HIS A 25 -19.55 3.44 -13.16
CA HIS A 25 -18.16 3.06 -13.41
C HIS A 25 -17.52 3.85 -14.55
N ILE A 26 -18.29 4.71 -15.23
CA ILE A 26 -17.82 5.52 -16.36
C ILE A 26 -17.10 6.75 -15.83
N ARG A 27 -15.84 6.93 -16.23
CA ARG A 27 -15.05 8.12 -15.95
C ARG A 27 -15.51 9.31 -16.79
N ALA A 28 -15.39 10.50 -16.21
CA ALA A 28 -15.50 11.75 -16.95
C ALA A 28 -14.46 11.76 -18.09
N VAL A 29 -14.75 12.48 -19.19
CA VAL A 29 -13.93 12.41 -20.42
C VAL A 29 -12.45 12.73 -20.17
N GLY A 30 -12.16 13.69 -19.28
CA GLY A 30 -10.78 14.06 -18.92
C GLY A 30 -10.04 13.02 -18.05
N ASP A 31 -10.78 12.12 -17.41
CA ASP A 31 -10.25 11.13 -16.46
C ASP A 31 -10.33 9.70 -17.01
N ARG A 32 -10.59 9.54 -18.31
CA ARG A 32 -10.64 8.22 -18.94
C ARG A 32 -9.23 7.67 -19.19
N PRO A 33 -9.06 6.34 -19.21
CA PRO A 33 -7.83 5.71 -19.65
C PRO A 33 -7.41 6.16 -21.05
N ASP A 34 -6.23 6.77 -21.15
CA ASP A 34 -5.58 7.04 -22.43
C ASP A 34 -4.85 5.78 -22.90
N LEU A 35 -5.61 4.79 -23.38
CA LEU A 35 -5.07 3.49 -23.77
C LEU A 35 -4.14 3.58 -24.99
N ALA A 36 -4.30 4.61 -25.83
CA ALA A 36 -3.55 4.78 -27.07
C ALA A 36 -2.12 5.28 -26.84
N ASN A 37 -1.90 6.10 -25.82
CA ASN A 37 -0.59 6.68 -25.51
C ASN A 37 0.19 5.88 -24.45
N VAL A 38 -0.19 4.62 -24.22
CA VAL A 38 0.55 3.72 -23.35
C VAL A 38 1.75 3.19 -24.10
N ASP A 39 2.93 3.34 -23.50
CA ASP A 39 4.15 2.77 -24.03
C ASP A 39 4.17 1.26 -23.81
N HIS A 40 4.06 0.51 -24.90
CA HIS A 40 4.10 -0.94 -24.95
C HIS A 40 5.43 -1.48 -25.51
N GLU A 41 6.20 -0.66 -26.23
CA GLU A 41 7.45 -1.05 -26.89
C GLU A 41 8.64 -0.96 -25.93
N SER A 42 8.53 -0.13 -24.90
CA SER A 42 9.49 -0.04 -23.80
C SER A 42 9.39 -1.19 -22.80
N GLY A 43 9.05 -2.42 -23.21
CA GLY A 43 9.13 -3.63 -22.37
C GLY A 43 10.52 -3.87 -21.72
N ALA A 44 11.51 -3.05 -22.07
CA ALA A 44 12.81 -2.87 -21.45
C ALA A 44 12.84 -1.94 -20.20
N GLY A 45 11.71 -1.38 -19.75
CA GLY A 45 11.69 -0.23 -18.84
C GLY A 45 11.67 -0.53 -17.34
N ILE A 46 11.30 -1.74 -16.90
CA ILE A 46 11.37 -2.09 -15.47
C ILE A 46 12.53 -3.07 -15.26
N PRO A 47 13.50 -2.77 -14.38
CA PRO A 47 14.63 -3.65 -14.11
C PRO A 47 14.16 -5.05 -13.67
N LEU A 48 14.70 -6.09 -14.30
CA LEU A 48 14.52 -7.49 -13.87
C LEU A 48 15.77 -7.94 -13.13
N ILE A 49 15.63 -8.26 -11.85
CA ILE A 49 16.75 -8.57 -10.94
C ILE A 49 16.68 -10.04 -10.53
N ASP A 50 17.76 -10.77 -10.79
CA ASP A 50 17.94 -12.15 -10.32
C ASP A 50 18.44 -12.17 -8.87
N LEU A 51 17.62 -12.70 -7.94
CA LEU A 51 17.93 -12.77 -6.52
C LEU A 51 18.73 -14.02 -6.10
N LYS A 52 19.11 -14.91 -7.05
CA LYS A 52 19.82 -16.16 -6.76
C LYS A 52 21.10 -15.98 -5.93
N GLN A 53 21.77 -14.83 -6.10
CA GLN A 53 23.02 -14.51 -5.41
C GLN A 53 22.83 -13.52 -4.25
N LEU A 54 21.59 -13.17 -3.89
CA LEU A 54 21.31 -12.22 -2.81
C LEU A 54 21.92 -12.70 -1.48
N ASP A 55 21.83 -13.99 -1.21
CA ASP A 55 22.37 -14.62 0.01
C ASP A 55 23.72 -15.32 -0.24
N GLY A 56 24.37 -15.04 -1.38
CA GLY A 56 25.60 -15.68 -1.84
C GLY A 56 26.77 -14.72 -2.11
N PRO A 57 27.87 -15.21 -2.71
CA PRO A 57 29.05 -14.41 -3.03
C PRO A 57 28.76 -13.19 -3.92
N GLY A 58 27.69 -13.25 -4.73
CA GLY A 58 27.26 -12.15 -5.60
C GLY A 58 26.42 -11.07 -4.94
N ARG A 59 26.16 -11.13 -3.61
CA ARG A 59 25.24 -10.22 -2.91
C ARG A 59 25.44 -8.75 -3.25
N ARG A 60 26.70 -8.28 -3.26
CA ARG A 60 27.01 -6.87 -3.53
C ARG A 60 26.40 -6.39 -4.86
N ARG A 61 26.52 -7.18 -5.93
CA ARG A 61 25.96 -6.83 -7.24
C ARG A 61 24.43 -6.79 -7.22
N VAL A 62 23.80 -7.72 -6.51
CA VAL A 62 22.34 -7.77 -6.38
C VAL A 62 21.83 -6.56 -5.58
N VAL A 63 22.51 -6.21 -4.48
CA VAL A 63 22.23 -5.02 -3.67
C VAL A 63 22.39 -3.73 -4.47
N GLU A 64 23.48 -3.61 -5.25
CA GLU A 64 23.71 -2.46 -6.16
C GLU A 64 22.58 -2.35 -7.20
N ALA A 65 22.15 -3.47 -7.79
CA ALA A 65 21.04 -3.48 -8.75
C ALA A 65 19.69 -3.09 -8.12
N ILE A 66 19.41 -3.58 -6.91
CA ILE A 66 18.20 -3.20 -6.15
C ILE A 66 18.24 -1.70 -5.83
N GLY A 67 19.36 -1.19 -5.33
CA GLY A 67 19.53 0.24 -5.03
C GLY A 67 19.28 1.11 -6.26
N ALA A 68 19.90 0.76 -7.39
CA ALA A 68 19.72 1.48 -8.65
C ALA A 68 18.26 1.45 -9.13
N ALA A 69 17.55 0.32 -9.01
CA ALA A 69 16.15 0.23 -9.42
C ALA A 69 15.23 1.04 -8.49
N CYS A 70 15.48 1.02 -7.17
CA CYS A 70 14.72 1.83 -6.23
C CYS A 70 14.91 3.33 -6.48
N GLU A 71 16.14 3.77 -6.78
CA GLU A 71 16.46 5.17 -7.05
C GLU A 71 15.89 5.67 -8.39
N ASN A 72 16.08 4.88 -9.46
CA ASN A 72 15.76 5.32 -10.81
C ASN A 72 14.33 5.03 -11.26
N ASP A 73 13.70 3.99 -10.74
CA ASP A 73 12.44 3.47 -11.26
C ASP A 73 11.34 3.32 -10.20
N GLY A 74 11.70 3.19 -8.91
CA GLY A 74 10.75 2.91 -7.82
C GLY A 74 10.00 1.57 -7.95
N PHE A 75 10.24 0.84 -9.04
CA PHE A 75 9.64 -0.43 -9.44
C PHE A 75 10.73 -1.34 -10.02
N PHE A 76 10.67 -2.62 -9.71
CA PHE A 76 11.50 -3.65 -10.34
C PHE A 76 10.82 -5.01 -10.28
N MET A 77 11.25 -5.93 -11.12
CA MET A 77 10.82 -7.33 -11.07
C MET A 77 11.93 -8.18 -10.47
N VAL A 78 11.55 -9.23 -9.75
CA VAL A 78 12.51 -10.18 -9.16
C VAL A 78 12.24 -11.61 -9.59
N THR A 79 13.30 -12.34 -9.93
CA THR A 79 13.28 -13.80 -10.16
C THR A 79 14.23 -14.51 -9.20
N ASN A 80 14.13 -15.84 -9.13
CA ASN A 80 14.89 -16.65 -8.14
C ASN A 80 14.73 -16.11 -6.71
N HIS A 81 13.53 -15.60 -6.40
CA HIS A 81 13.23 -14.90 -5.15
C HIS A 81 13.11 -15.83 -3.93
N GLY A 82 13.15 -17.14 -4.12
CA GLY A 82 13.17 -18.14 -3.03
C GLY A 82 11.81 -18.66 -2.60
N ILE A 83 10.70 -17.93 -2.88
CA ILE A 83 9.35 -18.50 -2.75
C ILE A 83 9.20 -19.69 -3.73
N PRO A 84 8.85 -20.89 -3.26
CA PRO A 84 8.68 -22.05 -4.14
C PRO A 84 7.57 -21.85 -5.17
N GLU A 85 7.78 -22.34 -6.40
CA GLU A 85 6.82 -22.23 -7.49
C GLU A 85 5.45 -22.82 -7.12
N ALA A 86 5.43 -23.98 -6.46
CA ALA A 86 4.20 -24.61 -5.98
C ALA A 86 3.40 -23.73 -4.99
N VAL A 87 4.07 -22.87 -4.21
CA VAL A 87 3.42 -21.92 -3.28
C VAL A 87 2.79 -20.77 -4.07
N VAL A 88 3.48 -20.25 -5.08
CA VAL A 88 2.97 -19.21 -5.99
C VAL A 88 1.76 -19.72 -6.78
N GLU A 89 1.87 -20.90 -7.39
CA GLU A 89 0.78 -21.54 -8.14
C GLU A 89 -0.41 -21.86 -7.24
N GLY A 90 -0.15 -22.36 -6.03
CA GLY A 90 -1.17 -22.62 -5.02
C GLY A 90 -1.95 -21.35 -4.67
N MET A 91 -1.24 -20.25 -4.43
CA MET A 91 -1.84 -18.95 -4.11
C MET A 91 -2.73 -18.43 -5.26
N LEU A 92 -2.23 -18.47 -6.51
CA LEU A 92 -3.03 -18.08 -7.68
C LEU A 92 -4.27 -18.96 -7.85
N ARG A 93 -4.12 -20.27 -7.68
CA ARG A 93 -5.23 -21.24 -7.78
C ARG A 93 -6.30 -20.96 -6.71
N VAL A 94 -5.92 -20.83 -5.45
CA VAL A 94 -6.88 -20.67 -4.35
C VAL A 94 -7.59 -19.32 -4.40
N ALA A 95 -6.90 -18.27 -4.86
CA ALA A 95 -7.50 -16.99 -5.14
C ALA A 95 -8.55 -17.09 -6.24
N ARG A 96 -8.25 -17.79 -7.35
CA ARG A 96 -9.21 -18.02 -8.44
C ARG A 96 -10.41 -18.81 -7.95
N GLU A 97 -10.20 -19.91 -7.23
CA GLU A 97 -11.26 -20.71 -6.65
C GLU A 97 -12.19 -19.86 -5.76
N PHE A 98 -11.63 -19.03 -4.88
CA PHE A 98 -12.42 -18.13 -4.03
C PHE A 98 -13.32 -17.20 -4.86
N PHE A 99 -12.79 -16.51 -5.88
CA PHE A 99 -13.58 -15.58 -6.69
C PHE A 99 -14.59 -16.27 -7.63
N HIS A 100 -14.44 -17.57 -7.89
CA HIS A 100 -15.42 -18.38 -8.63
C HIS A 100 -16.46 -19.06 -7.73
N LEU A 101 -16.38 -18.90 -6.40
CA LEU A 101 -17.43 -19.38 -5.51
C LEU A 101 -18.76 -18.64 -5.78
N PRO A 102 -19.91 -19.28 -5.45
CA PRO A 102 -21.20 -18.59 -5.46
C PRO A 102 -21.15 -17.27 -4.69
N GLU A 103 -21.84 -16.23 -5.17
CA GLU A 103 -21.89 -14.92 -4.52
C GLU A 103 -22.23 -15.03 -3.02
N SER A 104 -23.18 -15.89 -2.67
CA SER A 104 -23.60 -16.14 -1.28
C SER A 104 -22.47 -16.62 -0.36
N GLU A 105 -21.49 -17.36 -0.89
CA GLU A 105 -20.31 -17.79 -0.14
C GLU A 105 -19.32 -16.64 0.02
N ARG A 106 -19.05 -15.89 -1.06
CA ARG A 106 -18.14 -14.74 -1.05
C ARG A 106 -18.64 -13.63 -0.12
N LEU A 107 -19.95 -13.34 -0.15
CA LEU A 107 -20.58 -12.30 0.67
C LEU A 107 -20.47 -12.54 2.18
N LYS A 108 -20.13 -13.75 2.64
CA LYS A 108 -19.80 -14.00 4.06
C LYS A 108 -18.61 -13.16 4.54
N CYS A 109 -17.73 -12.76 3.62
CA CYS A 109 -16.58 -11.90 3.90
C CYS A 109 -16.84 -10.42 3.58
N TYR A 110 -18.05 -10.05 3.10
CA TYR A 110 -18.33 -8.68 2.68
C TYR A 110 -18.32 -7.70 3.85
N SER A 111 -17.69 -6.55 3.64
CA SER A 111 -17.82 -5.41 4.55
C SER A 111 -17.52 -4.09 3.85
N ASP A 112 -18.20 -3.03 4.27
CA ASP A 112 -17.84 -1.65 3.89
C ASP A 112 -16.95 -0.97 4.94
N ASP A 113 -16.65 -1.63 6.06
CA ASP A 113 -15.81 -1.07 7.11
C ASP A 113 -14.32 -1.26 6.78
N PRO A 114 -13.57 -0.19 6.47
CA PRO A 114 -12.16 -0.29 6.12
C PRO A 114 -11.27 -0.80 7.26
N LYS A 115 -11.77 -0.82 8.50
CA LYS A 115 -11.03 -1.30 9.69
C LYS A 115 -11.14 -2.81 9.89
N LYS A 116 -12.00 -3.51 9.15
CA LYS A 116 -12.08 -4.97 9.26
C LYS A 116 -10.81 -5.63 8.75
N ALA A 117 -10.29 -6.55 9.55
CA ALA A 117 -9.11 -7.34 9.23
C ALA A 117 -9.29 -8.20 7.98
N ILE A 118 -10.53 -8.59 7.69
CA ILE A 118 -10.92 -9.33 6.48
C ILE A 118 -12.10 -8.62 5.87
N ARG A 119 -11.95 -8.29 4.60
CA ARG A 119 -12.94 -7.52 3.89
C ARG A 119 -12.94 -7.89 2.42
N LEU A 120 -14.02 -8.53 1.99
CA LEU A 120 -14.43 -8.51 0.59
C LEU A 120 -15.19 -7.20 0.33
N SER A 121 -14.87 -6.52 -0.76
CA SER A 121 -15.61 -5.34 -1.21
C SER A 121 -15.40 -5.16 -2.71
N THR A 122 -16.13 -4.20 -3.28
CA THR A 122 -16.00 -3.82 -4.69
C THR A 122 -15.42 -2.40 -4.79
N SER A 123 -14.80 -2.07 -5.91
CA SER A 123 -14.13 -0.79 -6.14
C SER A 123 -13.05 -0.48 -5.07
N PHE A 124 -13.10 0.68 -4.40
CA PHE A 124 -12.14 1.09 -3.37
C PHE A 124 -12.86 1.46 -2.07
N ASN A 125 -13.68 2.52 -2.10
CA ASN A 125 -14.48 2.94 -0.97
C ASN A 125 -15.89 3.32 -1.44
N VAL A 126 -16.74 2.31 -1.53
CA VAL A 126 -18.14 2.42 -1.98
C VAL A 126 -19.00 3.43 -1.20
N ARG A 127 -18.52 3.92 -0.06
CA ARG A 127 -19.20 4.93 0.77
C ARG A 127 -18.86 6.36 0.38
N THR A 128 -17.68 6.61 -0.19
CA THR A 128 -17.16 7.95 -0.45
C THR A 128 -16.89 8.22 -1.92
N GLU A 129 -16.70 7.17 -2.72
CA GLU A 129 -16.41 7.32 -4.14
C GLU A 129 -17.62 7.79 -4.95
N LYS A 130 -17.38 8.69 -5.91
CA LYS A 130 -18.38 9.15 -6.87
C LYS A 130 -18.45 8.23 -8.11
N VAL A 131 -17.32 7.62 -8.46
CA VAL A 131 -17.17 6.70 -9.60
C VAL A 131 -16.47 5.44 -9.11
N SER A 132 -17.09 4.28 -9.35
CA SER A 132 -16.58 2.97 -8.95
C SER A 132 -15.52 2.46 -9.93
N ASN A 133 -14.55 1.73 -9.38
CA ASN A 133 -13.51 1.04 -10.11
C ASN A 133 -13.97 -0.35 -10.54
N TRP A 134 -13.45 -0.83 -11.66
CA TRP A 134 -13.75 -2.12 -12.26
C TRP A 134 -13.01 -3.27 -11.57
N ARG A 135 -13.24 -3.47 -10.28
CA ARG A 135 -12.65 -4.57 -9.51
C ARG A 135 -13.51 -5.02 -8.34
N ASP A 136 -13.36 -6.29 -7.97
CA ASP A 136 -13.63 -6.78 -6.62
C ASP A 136 -12.30 -7.07 -5.92
N PHE A 137 -12.27 -7.02 -4.59
CA PHE A 137 -11.05 -7.36 -3.85
C PHE A 137 -11.36 -8.00 -2.51
N LEU A 138 -10.51 -8.95 -2.11
CA LEU A 138 -10.46 -9.52 -0.77
C LEU A 138 -9.20 -9.02 -0.06
N ARG A 139 -9.39 -8.21 0.99
CA ARG A 139 -8.30 -7.75 1.87
C ARG A 139 -8.19 -8.67 3.07
N LEU A 140 -6.96 -9.03 3.43
CA LEU A 140 -6.60 -9.86 4.56
C LEU A 140 -5.50 -9.18 5.37
N HIS A 141 -5.60 -9.18 6.70
CA HIS A 141 -4.45 -8.99 7.57
C HIS A 141 -3.72 -10.33 7.69
N CYS A 142 -2.39 -10.31 7.57
CA CYS A 142 -1.55 -11.50 7.44
C CYS A 142 -0.48 -11.64 8.52
N TYR A 143 -0.16 -10.57 9.25
CA TYR A 143 0.86 -10.64 10.29
C TYR A 143 0.47 -9.86 11.56
N PRO A 144 0.62 -10.45 12.76
CA PRO A 144 1.03 -11.84 13.02
C PRO A 144 -0.02 -12.86 12.56
N LEU A 145 0.41 -13.93 11.88
CA LEU A 145 -0.47 -14.85 11.14
C LEU A 145 -1.51 -15.51 12.04
N GLU A 146 -1.09 -15.95 13.23
CA GLU A 146 -1.91 -16.61 14.25
C GLU A 146 -3.04 -15.72 14.77
N SER A 147 -2.95 -14.40 14.61
CA SER A 147 -4.00 -13.47 15.04
C SER A 147 -5.13 -13.34 14.01
N PHE A 148 -4.93 -13.77 12.76
CA PHE A 148 -5.85 -13.51 11.66
C PHE A 148 -6.32 -14.75 10.91
N VAL A 149 -5.52 -15.81 10.85
CA VAL A 149 -5.79 -17.01 10.04
C VAL A 149 -7.16 -17.65 10.32
N ASP A 150 -7.61 -17.67 11.58
CA ASP A 150 -8.90 -18.26 11.97
C ASP A 150 -10.10 -17.47 11.48
N GLN A 151 -9.91 -16.20 11.17
CA GLN A 151 -10.97 -15.33 10.66
C GLN A 151 -11.10 -15.45 9.14
N TRP A 152 -10.04 -15.86 8.42
CA TRP A 152 -10.01 -15.97 6.96
C TRP A 152 -11.08 -16.92 6.40
N PRO A 153 -11.44 -16.79 5.10
CA PRO A 153 -12.33 -17.74 4.44
C PRO A 153 -11.92 -19.20 4.69
N SER A 154 -12.89 -20.04 5.03
CA SER A 154 -12.73 -21.50 5.13
C SER A 154 -13.13 -22.24 3.84
N ASN A 155 -13.61 -21.50 2.84
CA ASN A 155 -13.98 -21.99 1.52
C ASN A 155 -13.24 -21.12 0.48
N PRO A 156 -12.44 -21.70 -0.43
CA PRO A 156 -12.11 -23.13 -0.57
C PRO A 156 -11.43 -23.73 0.67
N PRO A 157 -11.54 -25.05 0.94
CA PRO A 157 -10.99 -25.68 2.15
C PRO A 157 -9.49 -25.43 2.38
N ALA A 158 -8.71 -25.34 1.29
CA ALA A 158 -7.27 -25.10 1.33
C ALA A 158 -6.90 -23.60 1.52
N PHE A 159 -7.88 -22.68 1.56
CA PHE A 159 -7.63 -21.23 1.54
C PHE A 159 -6.68 -20.79 2.65
N ARG A 160 -6.97 -21.17 3.90
CA ARG A 160 -6.20 -20.71 5.06
C ARG A 160 -4.76 -21.20 5.04
N GLU A 161 -4.57 -22.48 4.72
CA GLU A 161 -3.25 -23.12 4.64
C GLU A 161 -2.42 -22.47 3.54
N VAL A 162 -2.94 -22.44 2.31
CA VAL A 162 -2.22 -21.93 1.14
C VAL A 162 -1.88 -20.44 1.29
N VAL A 163 -2.86 -19.61 1.70
CA VAL A 163 -2.64 -18.18 1.92
C VAL A 163 -1.68 -17.94 3.08
N GLY A 164 -1.72 -18.77 4.13
CA GLY A 164 -0.81 -18.68 5.27
C GLY A 164 0.63 -19.00 4.90
N THR A 165 0.85 -20.08 4.14
CA THR A 165 2.16 -20.43 3.60
C THR A 165 2.70 -19.33 2.69
N TYR A 166 1.90 -18.86 1.72
CA TYR A 166 2.32 -17.77 0.85
C TYR A 166 2.62 -16.48 1.62
N SER A 167 1.78 -16.09 2.59
CA SER A 167 1.99 -14.89 3.41
C SER A 167 3.33 -14.95 4.16
N THR A 168 3.67 -16.12 4.70
CA THR A 168 4.93 -16.35 5.42
C THR A 168 6.14 -16.20 4.50
N GLU A 169 6.10 -16.84 3.33
CA GLU A 169 7.19 -16.77 2.33
C GLU A 169 7.35 -15.36 1.75
N ALA A 170 6.23 -14.70 1.40
CA ALA A 170 6.22 -13.33 0.91
C ALA A 170 6.80 -12.36 1.95
N ARG A 171 6.46 -12.54 3.23
CA ARG A 171 7.03 -11.74 4.32
C ARG A 171 8.54 -11.95 4.46
N ALA A 172 9.01 -13.19 4.38
CA ALA A 172 10.44 -13.50 4.43
C ALA A 172 11.20 -12.86 3.26
N LEU A 173 10.62 -12.84 2.06
CA LEU A 173 11.16 -12.12 0.91
C LEU A 173 11.19 -10.60 1.14
N ALA A 174 10.08 -10.01 1.59
CA ALA A 174 9.99 -8.57 1.86
C ALA A 174 11.07 -8.10 2.83
N LEU A 175 11.30 -8.85 3.92
CA LEU A 175 12.36 -8.55 4.88
C LEU A 175 13.76 -8.60 4.27
N ARG A 176 14.06 -9.61 3.44
CA ARG A 176 15.36 -9.70 2.74
C ARG A 176 15.56 -8.57 1.74
N LEU A 177 14.48 -8.11 1.07
CA LEU A 177 14.52 -6.95 0.19
C LEU A 177 14.80 -5.67 0.97
N LEU A 178 14.11 -5.45 2.10
CA LEU A 178 14.35 -4.30 2.98
C LEU A 178 15.79 -4.28 3.55
N GLU A 179 16.35 -5.45 3.82
CA GLU A 179 17.76 -5.58 4.19
C GLU A 179 18.70 -5.18 3.06
N ALA A 180 18.43 -5.64 1.83
CA ALA A 180 19.20 -5.27 0.65
C ALA A 180 19.10 -3.77 0.34
N ILE A 181 17.91 -3.18 0.48
CA ILE A 181 17.68 -1.75 0.33
C ILE A 181 18.48 -0.98 1.40
N SER A 182 18.49 -1.44 2.66
CA SER A 182 19.30 -0.83 3.72
C SER A 182 20.80 -0.82 3.35
N GLU A 183 21.33 -1.96 2.89
CA GLU A 183 22.74 -2.05 2.46
C GLU A 183 23.03 -1.16 1.25
N SER A 184 22.11 -1.03 0.29
CA SER A 184 22.27 -0.18 -0.90
C SER A 184 22.41 1.30 -0.55
N LEU A 185 21.82 1.73 0.57
CA LEU A 185 21.91 3.09 1.12
C LEU A 185 23.13 3.27 2.05
N GLY A 186 24.03 2.29 2.12
CA GLY A 186 25.18 2.30 3.03
C GLY A 186 24.80 2.22 4.51
N LEU A 187 23.64 1.65 4.83
CA LEU A 187 23.17 1.42 6.20
C LEU A 187 23.52 0.00 6.66
N GLU A 188 23.41 -0.25 7.98
CA GLU A 188 23.45 -1.61 8.51
C GLU A 188 22.34 -2.44 7.86
N ARG A 189 22.61 -3.71 7.49
CA ARG A 189 21.64 -4.62 6.86
C ARG A 189 20.25 -4.59 7.49
N GLY A 190 20.15 -4.71 8.81
CA GLY A 190 18.86 -4.73 9.49
C GLY A 190 18.25 -3.35 9.76
N HIS A 191 18.79 -2.26 9.22
CA HIS A 191 18.42 -0.90 9.63
C HIS A 191 16.94 -0.60 9.38
N MET A 192 16.44 -0.77 8.15
CA MET A 192 15.04 -0.48 7.83
C MET A 192 14.07 -1.36 8.62
N VAL A 193 14.37 -2.66 8.71
CA VAL A 193 13.57 -3.61 9.51
C VAL A 193 13.51 -3.19 10.99
N LYS A 194 14.61 -2.70 11.55
CA LYS A 194 14.60 -2.18 12.94
C LYS A 194 13.83 -0.85 13.04
N ALA A 195 13.95 0.01 12.03
CA ALA A 195 13.36 1.35 12.02
C ALA A 195 11.83 1.33 11.94
N MET A 196 11.25 0.43 11.14
CA MET A 196 9.79 0.30 10.98
C MET A 196 9.10 -0.31 12.23
N GLY A 197 9.86 -0.92 13.15
CA GLY A 197 9.37 -1.31 14.46
C GLY A 197 8.31 -2.41 14.42
N ARG A 198 7.03 -2.06 14.65
CA ARG A 198 5.91 -3.02 14.55
C ARG A 198 5.45 -3.07 13.09
N HIS A 199 5.76 -4.18 12.45
CA HIS A 199 5.37 -4.49 11.08
C HIS A 199 3.96 -5.08 11.06
N ALA A 200 3.15 -4.70 10.09
CA ALA A 200 1.88 -5.36 9.82
C ALA A 200 1.84 -5.74 8.36
N GLN A 201 1.58 -7.00 8.07
CA GLN A 201 1.43 -7.45 6.70
C GLN A 201 -0.05 -7.45 6.35
N HIS A 202 -0.40 -6.82 5.24
CA HIS A 202 -1.71 -6.95 4.62
C HIS A 202 -1.56 -7.61 3.26
N MET A 203 -2.64 -8.23 2.80
CA MET A 203 -2.74 -8.80 1.47
C MET A 203 -4.02 -8.31 0.81
N ALA A 204 -3.93 -7.82 -0.41
CA ALA A 204 -5.08 -7.52 -1.24
C ALA A 204 -5.11 -8.48 -2.43
N VAL A 205 -6.09 -9.39 -2.45
CA VAL A 205 -6.38 -10.24 -3.60
C VAL A 205 -7.37 -9.47 -4.49
N ASN A 206 -6.89 -8.90 -5.57
CA ASN A 206 -7.72 -8.12 -6.49
C ASN A 206 -8.19 -9.00 -7.64
N TYR A 207 -9.48 -8.93 -7.96
CA TYR A 207 -10.11 -9.62 -9.07
C TYR A 207 -10.73 -8.60 -10.03
N TYR A 208 -10.25 -8.58 -11.27
CA TYR A 208 -10.71 -7.67 -12.30
C TYR A 208 -11.52 -8.47 -13.33
N PRO A 209 -12.86 -8.48 -13.32
CA PRO A 209 -13.61 -9.23 -14.33
C PRO A 209 -13.42 -8.62 -15.73
N PRO A 210 -13.61 -9.37 -16.83
CA PRO A 210 -13.58 -8.82 -18.19
C PRO A 210 -14.45 -7.57 -18.34
N CYS A 211 -13.88 -6.49 -18.88
CA CYS A 211 -14.60 -5.25 -19.15
C CYS A 211 -15.02 -5.15 -20.63
N PRO A 212 -16.30 -4.88 -20.95
CA PRO A 212 -16.74 -4.70 -22.33
C PRO A 212 -16.34 -3.34 -22.93
N GLN A 213 -16.08 -2.32 -22.11
CA GLN A 213 -15.72 -0.95 -22.54
C GLN A 213 -14.57 -0.40 -21.67
N PRO A 214 -13.38 -1.00 -21.76
CA PRO A 214 -12.24 -0.71 -20.90
C PRO A 214 -11.68 0.71 -21.05
N GLU A 215 -11.99 1.40 -22.14
CA GLU A 215 -11.69 2.82 -22.36
C GLU A 215 -12.52 3.77 -21.49
N LEU A 216 -13.54 3.26 -20.80
CA LEU A 216 -14.42 4.08 -19.96
C LEU A 216 -14.14 3.98 -18.46
N THR A 217 -13.31 3.02 -18.02
CA THR A 217 -13.14 2.71 -16.60
C THR A 217 -11.73 2.20 -16.28
N TYR A 218 -11.36 2.23 -15.00
CA TYR A 218 -10.10 1.67 -14.51
C TYR A 218 -10.38 0.49 -13.59
N GLY A 219 -9.51 -0.52 -13.62
CA GLY A 219 -9.44 -1.51 -12.55
C GLY A 219 -9.00 -0.83 -11.25
N LEU A 220 -7.92 -0.06 -11.32
CA LEU A 220 -7.46 0.89 -10.29
C LEU A 220 -6.93 2.16 -10.97
N PRO A 221 -7.33 3.35 -10.51
CA PRO A 221 -6.75 4.59 -10.99
C PRO A 221 -5.28 4.73 -10.55
N GLY A 222 -4.59 5.69 -11.16
CA GLY A 222 -3.21 6.04 -10.79
C GLY A 222 -3.10 6.38 -9.31
N HIS A 223 -2.26 5.67 -8.57
CA HIS A 223 -2.01 5.92 -7.15
C HIS A 223 -0.58 5.55 -6.74
N LYS A 224 -0.20 5.97 -5.53
CA LYS A 224 0.99 5.52 -4.83
C LYS A 224 0.60 4.62 -3.68
N ASP A 225 1.49 3.70 -3.34
CA ASP A 225 1.28 2.84 -2.18
C ASP A 225 1.77 3.54 -0.91
N PRO A 226 0.94 3.63 0.15
CA PRO A 226 1.31 4.31 1.39
C PRO A 226 2.21 3.47 2.32
N ASN A 227 2.68 2.32 1.84
CA ASN A 227 3.44 1.33 2.61
C ASN A 227 4.96 1.52 2.43
N ALA A 228 5.77 0.60 2.97
CA ALA A 228 7.21 0.59 2.73
C ALA A 228 7.56 -0.10 1.39
N VAL A 229 7.08 -1.33 1.23
CA VAL A 229 7.30 -2.15 0.05
C VAL A 229 6.05 -2.98 -0.25
N THR A 230 5.74 -3.13 -1.53
CA THR A 230 4.71 -4.02 -2.04
C THR A 230 5.36 -5.14 -2.83
N LEU A 231 4.93 -6.38 -2.59
CA LEU A 231 5.23 -7.53 -3.45
C LEU A 231 3.97 -7.88 -4.23
N LEU A 232 4.11 -7.89 -5.55
CA LEU A 232 3.00 -8.01 -6.47
C LEU A 232 3.11 -9.28 -7.30
N LEU A 233 2.20 -10.22 -7.05
CA LEU A 233 2.06 -11.43 -7.85
C LEU A 233 0.94 -11.24 -8.89
N GLN A 234 1.27 -11.51 -10.15
CA GLN A 234 0.37 -11.44 -11.30
C GLN A 234 0.05 -12.83 -11.84
N ASP A 235 -1.12 -12.99 -12.46
CA ASP A 235 -1.63 -14.27 -12.96
C ASP A 235 -1.35 -14.51 -14.45
N GLY A 236 -0.45 -13.73 -15.03
CA GLY A 236 0.00 -13.80 -16.42
C GLY A 236 -0.74 -12.87 -17.39
N VAL A 237 -1.81 -12.20 -16.94
CA VAL A 237 -2.53 -11.21 -17.76
C VAL A 237 -1.97 -9.81 -17.53
N SER A 238 -1.61 -9.11 -18.61
CA SER A 238 -1.10 -7.74 -18.54
C SER A 238 -2.19 -6.75 -18.15
N GLY A 239 -1.90 -5.86 -17.21
CA GLY A 239 -2.82 -4.79 -16.81
C GLY A 239 -2.20 -3.72 -15.95
N LEU A 240 -1.11 -4.05 -15.24
CA LEU A 240 -0.28 -3.08 -14.53
C LEU A 240 0.35 -2.08 -15.50
N GLN A 241 0.28 -0.82 -15.11
CA GLN A 241 0.98 0.28 -15.76
C GLN A 241 1.67 1.12 -14.71
N VAL A 242 2.87 1.58 -15.02
CA VAL A 242 3.64 2.50 -14.17
C VAL A 242 3.85 3.82 -14.90
N ARG A 243 3.87 4.92 -14.18
CA ARG A 243 4.10 6.24 -14.76
C ARG A 243 5.59 6.60 -14.68
N ARG A 244 6.28 6.65 -15.81
CA ARG A 244 7.70 7.03 -15.97
C ARG A 244 7.85 8.24 -16.87
N ASP A 245 8.59 9.26 -16.44
CA ASP A 245 8.83 10.48 -17.22
C ASP A 245 7.53 11.11 -17.77
N GLY A 246 6.49 11.10 -16.94
CA GLY A 246 5.15 11.61 -17.29
C GLY A 246 4.31 10.69 -18.18
N ARG A 247 4.85 9.57 -18.70
CA ARG A 247 4.16 8.62 -19.59
C ARG A 247 3.77 7.33 -18.86
N TRP A 248 2.66 6.72 -19.26
CA TRP A 248 2.26 5.40 -18.77
C TRP A 248 2.97 4.31 -19.56
N VAL A 249 3.70 3.44 -18.87
CA VAL A 249 4.41 2.28 -19.42
C VAL A 249 3.70 1.01 -18.98
N ALA A 250 3.38 0.13 -19.92
CA ALA A 250 2.79 -1.16 -19.61
C ALA A 250 3.84 -2.12 -19.02
N VAL A 251 3.49 -2.82 -17.95
CA VAL A 251 4.35 -3.85 -17.35
C VAL A 251 3.90 -5.21 -17.84
N SER A 252 4.76 -5.85 -18.64
CA SER A 252 4.53 -7.21 -19.12
C SER A 252 4.86 -8.21 -18.01
N PRO A 253 3.93 -9.11 -17.64
CA PRO A 253 4.19 -10.15 -16.66
C PRO A 253 5.35 -11.05 -17.13
N VAL A 254 6.32 -11.29 -16.26
CA VAL A 254 7.40 -12.27 -16.48
C VAL A 254 7.06 -13.54 -15.69
N PRO A 255 6.99 -14.73 -16.33
CA PRO A 255 6.70 -15.97 -15.62
C PRO A 255 7.64 -16.21 -14.44
N GLY A 256 7.06 -16.52 -13.27
CA GLY A 256 7.81 -16.76 -12.04
C GLY A 256 8.47 -15.52 -11.44
N ALA A 257 8.17 -14.32 -11.92
CA ALA A 257 8.63 -13.07 -11.33
C ALA A 257 7.56 -12.42 -10.44
N LEU A 258 8.03 -11.66 -9.45
CA LEU A 258 7.21 -10.74 -8.67
C LEU A 258 7.58 -9.31 -9.04
N VAL A 259 6.58 -8.43 -9.20
CA VAL A 259 6.84 -6.98 -9.29
C VAL A 259 6.98 -6.45 -7.86
N ILE A 260 7.97 -5.62 -7.63
CA ILE A 260 8.26 -4.94 -6.37
C ILE A 260 8.10 -3.46 -6.61
N ASN A 261 7.43 -2.76 -5.69
CA ASN A 261 7.41 -1.31 -5.69
C ASN A 261 7.66 -0.72 -4.31
N ILE A 262 8.31 0.44 -4.32
CA ILE A 262 8.68 1.19 -3.12
C ILE A 262 7.55 2.17 -2.80
N GLY A 263 6.95 2.03 -1.62
CA GLY A 263 5.87 2.90 -1.18
C GLY A 263 6.37 4.20 -0.55
N ASP A 264 5.42 5.08 -0.25
CA ASP A 264 5.66 6.45 0.23
C ASP A 264 6.42 6.50 1.58
N GLN A 265 6.41 5.42 2.39
CA GLN A 265 7.18 5.43 3.65
C GLN A 265 8.69 5.38 3.44
N LEU A 266 9.14 4.84 2.31
CA LEU A 266 10.57 4.79 1.95
C LEU A 266 10.97 5.94 1.02
N GLN A 267 10.01 6.61 0.38
CA GLN A 267 10.24 7.82 -0.40
C GLN A 267 10.34 9.02 0.54
N GLY A 268 11.45 9.78 0.49
CA GLY A 268 11.60 10.97 1.32
C GLY A 268 10.48 11.98 1.07
N SER A 269 9.76 12.38 2.12
CA SER A 269 8.60 13.25 1.98
C SER A 269 9.01 14.68 1.60
N GLU A 270 8.86 15.09 0.33
CA GLU A 270 8.71 16.51 -0.03
C GLU A 270 7.33 17.04 0.43
N GLN A 271 7.09 17.06 1.73
CA GLN A 271 5.94 17.75 2.33
C GLN A 271 6.36 18.79 3.38
N ARG A 272 7.58 19.32 3.29
CA ARG A 272 8.05 20.39 4.20
C ARG A 272 8.63 21.59 3.46
N SER A 273 7.74 22.43 2.93
CA SER A 273 7.91 23.85 2.59
C SER A 273 6.83 24.15 1.55
N ILE A 274 5.66 24.69 1.89
CA ILE A 274 5.40 26.13 1.95
C ILE A 274 4.11 26.32 2.76
N GLN A 275 4.24 26.89 3.97
CA GLN A 275 3.18 27.66 4.60
C GLN A 275 3.80 29.01 4.95
N GLU A 276 3.46 30.06 4.19
CA GLU A 276 3.03 31.38 4.67
C GLU A 276 3.04 32.45 3.55
N ARG A 277 1.89 33.15 3.43
CA ARG A 277 1.59 34.45 2.79
C ARG A 277 1.25 34.52 1.28
N ALA A 278 -0.05 34.73 1.00
CA ALA A 278 -0.56 35.82 0.13
C ALA A 278 -2.10 35.99 0.29
N PRO A 279 -2.67 37.21 0.15
CA PRO A 279 -4.05 37.57 0.48
C PRO A 279 -5.08 37.15 -0.62
N PRO A 280 -6.40 37.20 -0.37
CA PRO A 280 -7.39 36.60 -1.26
C PRO A 280 -7.57 37.44 -2.52
N GLY A 281 -7.43 36.80 -3.68
CA GLY A 281 -7.71 37.40 -4.99
C GLY A 281 -8.01 36.31 -6.01
N ASP A 282 -9.29 36.21 -6.34
CA ASP A 282 -9.97 35.43 -7.40
C ASP A 282 -9.08 34.73 -8.43
N ARG A 283 -9.05 33.38 -8.39
CA ARG A 283 -8.76 32.52 -9.55
C ARG A 283 -9.55 31.21 -9.50
N GLU A 284 -10.07 30.86 -10.66
CA GLU A 284 -10.87 29.70 -11.02
C GLU A 284 -10.32 28.37 -10.44
N GLN A 285 -11.24 27.55 -9.95
CA GLN A 285 -11.02 26.20 -9.45
C GLN A 285 -10.45 25.29 -10.56
N ARG A 286 -9.13 25.10 -10.55
CA ARG A 286 -8.52 23.83 -10.96
C ARG A 286 -8.50 22.93 -9.72
N GLU A 287 -9.47 22.03 -9.63
CA GLU A 287 -9.48 21.01 -8.58
C GLU A 287 -8.31 20.03 -8.85
N ARG A 288 -7.40 19.99 -7.88
CA ARG A 288 -6.33 19.00 -7.76
C ARG A 288 -6.96 17.71 -7.22
N GLU A 289 -6.93 16.63 -7.98
CA GLU A 289 -7.28 15.30 -7.49
C GLU A 289 -6.04 14.59 -6.96
N ASP A 290 -5.59 15.02 -5.78
CA ASP A 290 -4.80 14.20 -4.87
C ASP A 290 -5.78 13.60 -3.85
N LEU A 291 -6.06 12.31 -3.95
CA LEU A 291 -6.84 11.58 -2.92
C LEU A 291 -6.10 10.31 -2.54
N GLY A 292 -5.03 10.52 -1.78
CA GLY A 292 -4.50 9.53 -0.86
C GLY A 292 -5.55 9.17 0.19
N ALA A 293 -5.48 7.93 0.67
CA ALA A 293 -6.38 7.43 1.70
C ALA A 293 -6.22 8.24 3.00
N ASP A 294 -7.23 9.02 3.35
CA ASP A 294 -7.40 9.63 4.66
C ASP A 294 -7.61 8.57 5.74
N VAL A 295 -6.76 8.59 6.77
CA VAL A 295 -7.17 8.28 8.14
C VAL A 295 -6.66 9.40 9.07
N LEU A 296 -7.61 10.21 9.53
CA LEU A 296 -7.42 11.16 10.62
C LEU A 296 -6.93 10.44 11.89
N LEU A 297 -5.87 10.99 12.49
CA LEU A 297 -5.45 10.72 13.86
C LEU A 297 -6.55 11.14 14.85
N PRO A 298 -6.83 10.37 15.92
CA PRO A 298 -7.42 10.95 17.11
C PRO A 298 -6.40 11.85 17.82
N VAL A 299 -6.68 13.14 17.86
CA VAL A 299 -6.08 14.08 18.82
C VAL A 299 -6.36 13.54 20.23
N PRO A 300 -5.37 13.49 21.15
CA PRO A 300 -5.64 13.14 22.53
C PRO A 300 -6.58 14.19 23.14
N GLY A 301 -7.85 13.81 23.31
CA GLY A 301 -8.78 14.56 24.13
C GLY A 301 -8.23 14.63 25.54
N ARG A 302 -7.82 15.84 25.95
CA ARG A 302 -7.57 16.16 27.36
C ARG A 302 -8.77 15.69 28.18
N GLY A 303 -8.50 14.89 29.21
CA GLY A 303 -9.51 14.40 30.13
C GLY A 303 -10.35 15.52 30.72
N GLY A 304 -11.62 15.58 30.31
CA GLY A 304 -12.65 16.28 31.04
C GLY A 304 -13.08 15.44 32.23
N ARG A 305 -12.55 15.72 33.43
CA ARG A 305 -13.18 15.31 34.68
C ARG A 305 -14.35 16.25 34.96
N ALA A 306 -15.55 15.70 35.10
CA ALA A 306 -16.69 16.40 35.66
C ALA A 306 -16.53 16.52 37.19
N GLY A 307 -16.58 17.76 37.67
CA GLY A 307 -17.33 18.26 38.82
C GLY A 307 -17.27 17.56 40.19
N GLY A 308 -16.83 18.32 41.20
CA GLY A 308 -17.41 18.26 42.54
C GLY A 308 -16.47 18.66 43.69
N GLY A 309 -16.63 19.87 44.25
CA GLY A 309 -16.33 20.12 45.67
C GLY A 309 -15.30 21.20 46.04
N ALA A 310 -15.79 22.44 46.13
CA ALA A 310 -15.49 23.50 47.12
C ALA A 310 -14.05 23.78 47.62
N GLY A 311 -13.66 25.06 47.51
CA GLY A 311 -12.96 25.76 48.61
C GLY A 311 -11.75 26.62 48.24
N GLY A 312 -11.94 27.96 48.23
CA GLY A 312 -11.01 28.86 48.90
C GLY A 312 -9.94 29.62 48.09
N ARG A 313 -10.21 30.94 47.95
CA ARG A 313 -9.29 32.10 48.03
C ARG A 313 -8.39 32.49 46.83
N ARG A 314 -8.58 33.74 46.41
CA ARG A 314 -7.71 34.63 45.58
C ARG A 314 -6.60 35.28 46.45
N PRO A 315 -5.75 36.20 45.92
CA PRO A 315 -4.60 36.10 44.98
C PRO A 315 -3.36 36.80 45.69
N PRO A 316 -2.39 37.55 45.09
CA PRO A 316 -2.00 37.80 43.69
C PRO A 316 -0.47 37.85 43.41
N SER A 317 -0.16 38.24 42.16
CA SER A 317 0.92 39.17 41.73
C SER A 317 2.34 38.65 41.46
N GLY A 318 2.86 39.08 40.29
CA GLY A 318 4.23 39.59 40.20
C GLY A 318 5.13 38.98 39.13
N LEU A 319 5.46 39.82 38.13
CA LEU A 319 6.83 40.08 37.61
C LEU A 319 7.56 38.89 36.95
N SER A 320 7.81 38.89 35.63
CA SER A 320 8.75 39.71 34.84
C SER A 320 9.93 38.87 34.36
N ALA A 321 10.36 39.21 33.14
CA ALA A 321 11.42 38.61 32.34
C ALA A 321 12.81 38.62 33.00
N LEU A 322 13.71 37.75 32.51
CA LEU A 322 15.13 37.97 32.10
C LEU A 322 15.82 36.59 31.95
N HIS A 323 16.16 36.09 30.75
CA HIS A 323 17.35 36.33 29.90
C HIS A 323 18.70 35.71 30.39
N LEU A 324 19.03 34.52 29.81
CA LEU A 324 20.34 33.95 29.39
C LEU A 324 21.48 33.70 30.45
N PRO A 325 22.62 33.06 30.11
CA PRO A 325 22.87 31.67 29.66
C PRO A 325 24.05 30.97 30.43
N GLY A 326 24.31 29.65 30.23
CA GLY A 326 25.65 29.06 30.46
C GLY A 326 25.78 27.70 31.17
N VAL A 327 25.83 26.60 30.40
CA VAL A 327 26.91 25.57 30.34
C VAL A 327 27.41 24.83 31.63
N LEU A 328 27.08 23.52 31.67
CA LEU A 328 27.82 22.29 32.13
C LEU A 328 28.21 22.03 33.61
N ARG A 329 27.67 20.94 34.23
CA ARG A 329 28.35 19.63 34.51
C ARG A 329 27.54 18.66 35.43
N GLY A 330 27.55 17.35 35.08
CA GLY A 330 27.46 16.13 35.94
C GLY A 330 26.07 15.67 36.42
N VAL A 331 25.42 14.58 35.97
CA VAL A 331 25.71 13.11 36.13
C VAL A 331 25.71 12.75 37.64
N LEU A 332 24.78 12.01 38.29
CA LEU A 332 23.80 10.95 37.98
C LEU A 332 22.56 11.18 38.87
N GLU A 333 21.36 10.67 38.54
CA GLU A 333 20.83 9.49 39.23
C GLU A 333 19.68 8.82 38.43
N HIS A 334 19.61 7.51 38.58
CA HIS A 334 18.94 6.55 37.71
C HIS A 334 17.40 6.63 37.69
N GLY A 335 16.83 6.65 36.48
CA GLY A 335 15.42 6.34 36.17
C GLY A 335 15.32 5.64 34.81
N PRO A 336 14.31 4.78 34.57
CA PRO A 336 14.34 3.77 33.53
C PRO A 336 14.46 4.39 32.13
N ARG A 337 15.42 3.86 31.35
CA ARG A 337 15.65 4.24 29.96
C ARG A 337 14.36 4.03 29.15
N VAL A 338 13.68 5.13 28.83
CA VAL A 338 12.85 5.20 27.63
C VAL A 338 13.77 4.85 26.48
N ARG A 339 13.56 3.68 25.85
CA ARG A 339 14.24 3.34 24.59
C ARG A 339 13.91 4.47 23.61
N GLN A 340 14.91 5.28 23.27
CA GLN A 340 14.81 6.22 22.18
C GLN A 340 14.39 5.41 20.94
N LEU A 341 13.28 5.82 20.33
CA LEU A 341 12.92 5.38 18.99
C LEU A 341 14.14 5.61 18.06
N PRO A 342 14.39 4.73 17.08
CA PRO A 342 15.44 4.98 16.11
C PRO A 342 15.24 6.36 15.49
N ARG A 343 16.31 7.15 15.42
CA ARG A 343 16.27 8.47 14.79
C ARG A 343 15.74 8.30 13.35
N PRO A 344 14.86 9.20 12.87
CA PRO A 344 14.46 9.19 11.46
C PRO A 344 15.72 9.26 10.57
N LEU A 345 15.65 8.65 9.40
CA LEU A 345 16.73 8.66 8.42
C LEU A 345 17.24 10.10 8.23
N PRO A 346 18.57 10.31 8.18
CA PRO A 346 19.12 11.58 7.73
C PRO A 346 18.51 11.93 6.36
N THR A 347 18.00 13.15 6.18
CA THR A 347 17.31 13.55 4.93
C THR A 347 18.23 13.47 3.71
N ASP A 348 19.53 13.51 3.92
CA ASP A 348 20.62 13.32 2.93
C ASP A 348 20.84 11.86 2.49
N ARG A 349 20.10 10.89 3.07
CA ARG A 349 20.17 9.46 2.72
C ARG A 349 18.83 8.85 2.31
N MET A 350 17.79 9.67 2.18
CA MET A 350 16.52 9.23 1.59
C MET A 350 16.69 9.16 0.07
N MET A 351 16.00 8.21 -0.58
CA MET A 351 16.05 8.12 -2.03
C MET A 351 15.37 9.36 -2.63
N ASP A 352 16.16 10.21 -3.29
CA ASP A 352 15.65 11.28 -4.16
C ASP A 352 15.08 10.63 -5.43
N CYS A 353 13.89 10.08 -5.29
CA CYS A 353 13.16 9.46 -6.38
C CYS A 353 12.51 10.59 -7.21
N PRO A 354 12.87 10.79 -8.49
CA PRO A 354 12.36 11.91 -9.28
C PRO A 354 10.84 11.79 -9.44
N SER A 355 10.10 12.56 -8.65
CA SER A 355 8.64 12.73 -8.73
C SER A 355 7.82 11.44 -8.78
N GLY A 356 7.51 10.88 -7.60
CA GLY A 356 6.26 10.20 -7.30
C GLY A 356 5.68 9.25 -8.34
N TRP A 357 6.18 8.02 -8.36
CA TRP A 357 5.68 6.94 -9.20
C TRP A 357 4.21 6.65 -8.93
N LEU A 358 3.40 6.67 -9.98
CA LEU A 358 2.00 6.26 -9.95
C LEU A 358 1.84 4.95 -10.69
N TRP A 359 1.01 4.05 -10.18
CA TRP A 359 0.60 2.85 -10.91
C TRP A 359 -0.91 2.74 -11.02
N ALA A 360 -1.36 2.10 -12.10
CA ALA A 360 -2.76 1.87 -12.40
C ALA A 360 -2.93 0.43 -12.92
N THR A 361 -4.14 -0.12 -12.78
CA THR A 361 -4.52 -1.35 -13.47
C THR A 361 -5.63 -1.10 -14.46
N LYS A 362 -5.43 -1.63 -15.67
CA LYS A 362 -6.45 -1.71 -16.72
C LYS A 362 -7.46 -2.80 -16.41
N SER A 363 -8.67 -2.67 -16.94
CA SER A 363 -9.82 -3.56 -16.73
C SER A 363 -9.94 -4.71 -17.76
N HIS A 364 -8.88 -5.08 -18.46
CA HIS A 364 -8.94 -6.09 -19.52
C HIS A 364 -8.69 -7.53 -19.02
N GLY A 365 -9.75 -8.34 -19.01
CA GLY A 365 -9.71 -9.78 -18.71
C GLY A 365 -9.63 -10.11 -17.21
N PRO A 366 -9.91 -11.36 -16.80
CA PRO A 366 -9.75 -11.77 -15.40
C PRO A 366 -8.27 -11.63 -15.04
N GLN A 367 -7.97 -10.70 -14.13
CA GLN A 367 -6.63 -10.57 -13.56
C GLN A 367 -6.72 -10.83 -12.07
N MET A 368 -5.77 -11.60 -11.55
CA MET A 368 -5.51 -11.70 -10.12
C MET A 368 -4.25 -10.91 -9.80
N LEU A 369 -4.39 -9.89 -8.97
CA LEU A 369 -3.27 -9.12 -8.48
C LEU A 369 -3.18 -9.25 -6.97
N LEU A 370 -2.09 -9.80 -6.48
CA LEU A 370 -1.86 -9.96 -5.06
C LEU A 370 -0.80 -8.99 -4.58
N ALA A 371 -1.19 -7.96 -3.84
CA ALA A 371 -0.27 -7.05 -3.18
C ALA A 371 -0.10 -7.47 -1.72
N THR A 372 1.13 -7.72 -1.27
CA THR A 372 1.42 -7.77 0.16
C THR A 372 2.14 -6.52 0.62
N ASP A 373 1.57 -5.83 1.60
CA ASP A 373 1.99 -4.51 2.05
C ASP A 373 2.46 -4.59 3.50
N ASP A 374 3.60 -4.00 3.83
CA ASP A 374 3.98 -3.72 5.22
C ASP A 374 3.45 -2.34 5.64
N VAL A 375 2.42 -2.33 6.49
CA VAL A 375 1.84 -1.10 7.06
C VAL A 375 2.27 -1.04 8.51
N SER A 376 3.21 -0.15 8.85
CA SER A 376 3.37 0.27 10.23
C SER A 376 2.13 1.09 10.66
N PRO A 377 1.47 0.75 11.79
CA PRO A 377 0.28 1.44 12.27
C PRO A 377 0.54 2.87 12.77
#